data_AF-A0A392V4Y8-F1
#
_entry.id   AF-A0A392V4Y8-F1
#
_cell.length_a   1.000
_cell.length_b   1.000
_cell.length_c   1.000
_cell.angle_alpha   90.00
_cell.angle_beta   90.00
_cell.angle_gamma   90.00
#
_symmetry.space_group_name_H-M   'P 1'
#
loop_
_entity.id
_entity.type
_entity.pdbx_description
1 polymer ?
#
loop_
_entity_poly.entity_id
_entity_poly.type
_entity_poly.pdbx_seq_one_letter_code
_entity_poly.pdbx_strand_id
1 'polypeptide(L)' 'EVGSNVSKFSVGEIVGVGLLVGCCKSCRACDSEIEQYCNKKIWSYNDVYADGKVTQGGFAEATVVEQK' A
#
# COMPACT_ATOMS: atom_id res chain seq x y z
N GLU A 1 1.56 -14.53 1.57
CA GLU A 1 0.36 -14.70 2.41
C GLU A 1 -0.69 -13.68 1.97
N VAL A 2 -1.97 -13.94 2.24
CA VAL A 2 -3.06 -12.96 2.01
C VAL A 2 -3.89 -12.84 3.29
N GLY A 3 -4.30 -11.61 3.63
CA GLY A 3 -5.17 -11.38 4.78
C GLY A 3 -6.58 -11.94 4.58
N SER A 4 -7.33 -12.13 5.66
CA SER A 4 -8.67 -12.76 5.63
C SER A 4 -9.69 -12.04 4.74
N ASN A 5 -9.57 -10.71 4.59
CA ASN A 5 -10.45 -9.89 3.77
C ASN A 5 -9.88 -9.64 2.36
N VAL A 6 -8.75 -10.27 2.00
CA VAL A 6 -8.15 -10.13 0.67
C VAL A 6 -8.94 -10.93 -0.34
N SER A 7 -9.39 -10.25 -1.40
CA SER A 7 -10.21 -10.86 -2.46
C SER A 7 -9.67 -10.65 -3.86
N LYS A 8 -8.74 -9.69 -4.05
CA LYS A 8 -8.18 -9.35 -5.37
C LYS A 8 -7.01 -10.22 -5.79
N PHE A 9 -6.33 -10.87 -4.83
CA PHE A 9 -5.10 -11.62 -5.07
C PHE A 9 -5.17 -13.00 -4.43
N SER A 10 -4.45 -13.96 -5.00
CA SER A 10 -4.34 -15.32 -4.48
C SER A 10 -2.89 -15.70 -4.15
N VAL A 11 -2.70 -16.64 -3.21
CA VAL A 11 -1.35 -17.15 -2.88
C VAL A 11 -0.73 -17.81 -4.11
N GLY A 12 0.51 -17.44 -4.43
CA GLY A 12 1.26 -17.93 -5.60
C GLY A 12 1.20 -17.02 -6.82
N GLU A 13 0.38 -15.96 -6.79
CA GLU A 13 0.31 -14.96 -7.86
C GLU A 13 1.54 -14.05 -7.87
N ILE A 14 2.04 -13.73 -9.07
CA ILE A 14 3.12 -12.75 -9.26
C ILE A 14 2.48 -11.37 -9.27
N VAL A 15 2.87 -10.52 -8.30
CA VAL A 15 2.31 -9.17 -8.11
C VAL A 15 3.41 -8.11 -8.12
N GLY A 16 3.01 -6.87 -8.42
CA GLY A 16 3.88 -5.69 -8.37
C GLY A 16 3.40 -4.68 -7.33
N VAL A 17 4.35 -4.01 -6.67
CA VAL A 17 4.09 -2.94 -5.70
C VAL A 17 4.77 -1.66 -6.18
N GLY A 18 4.02 -0.56 -6.17
CA GLY A 18 4.50 0.75 -6.63
C GLY A 18 5.12 1.61 -5.52
N LEU A 19 5.18 2.92 -5.79
CA LEU A 19 5.69 3.91 -4.84
C LEU A 19 4.78 4.18 -3.64
N LEU A 20 3.48 3.90 -3.77
CA LEU A 20 2.51 4.15 -2.72
C LEU A 20 2.05 2.84 -2.11
N VAL A 21 2.01 2.79 -0.78
CA VAL A 21 1.62 1.61 0.01
C VAL A 21 0.41 1.85 0.91
N GLY A 22 -0.15 3.06 0.85
CA GLY A 22 -1.36 3.44 1.58
C GLY A 22 -1.86 4.84 1.19
N CYS A 23 -3.13 5.10 1.50
CA CYS A 23 -3.77 6.42 1.38
C CYS A 23 -4.96 6.51 2.36
N CYS A 24 -5.64 7.66 2.44
CA CYS A 24 -6.75 7.82 3.39
C CYS A 24 -8.06 7.10 3.01
N LYS A 25 -8.21 6.67 1.75
CA LYS A 25 -9.42 6.01 1.21
C LYS A 25 -10.76 6.77 1.42
N SER A 26 -10.71 8.07 1.68
CA SER A 26 -11.91 8.86 2.03
C SER A 26 -11.92 10.28 1.46
N CYS A 27 -10.98 10.63 0.58
CA CYS A 27 -10.93 11.95 -0.04
C CYS A 27 -11.20 11.82 -1.53
N ARG A 28 -11.59 12.95 -2.16
CA ARG A 28 -11.90 13.01 -3.60
C ARG A 28 -10.84 12.36 -4.48
N ALA A 29 -9.56 12.51 -4.16
CA ALA A 29 -8.49 11.91 -4.94
C ALA A 29 -8.51 10.37 -4.86
N CYS A 30 -8.74 9.80 -3.68
CA CYS A 30 -8.90 8.35 -3.51
C CYS A 30 -10.16 7.84 -4.22
N ASP A 31 -11.30 8.54 -4.07
CA ASP A 31 -12.57 8.14 -4.70
C ASP A 31 -12.54 8.24 -6.24
N SER A 32 -11.65 9.09 -6.77
CA SER A 32 -11.45 9.27 -8.22
C SER A 32 -10.32 8.40 -8.77
N GLU A 33 -9.86 7.38 -8.04
CA GLU A 33 -8.78 6.46 -8.46
C GLU A 33 -7.45 7.17 -8.81
N ILE A 34 -7.18 8.29 -8.13
CA ILE A 34 -5.97 9.10 -8.29
C ILE A 34 -5.29 9.35 -6.93
N GLU A 35 -5.16 8.30 -6.13
CA GLU A 35 -4.61 8.30 -4.77
C GLU A 35 -3.21 8.93 -4.63
N GLN A 36 -2.44 9.05 -5.71
CA GLN A 36 -1.17 9.79 -5.73
C GLN A 36 -1.32 11.27 -5.38
N TYR A 37 -2.51 11.84 -5.53
CA TYR A 37 -2.84 13.20 -5.09
C TYR A 37 -3.44 13.26 -3.68
N CYS A 38 -3.51 12.14 -2.97
CA CYS A 38 -3.92 12.14 -1.57
C CYS A 38 -2.88 12.86 -0.70
N ASN A 39 -3.34 13.77 0.16
CA ASN A 39 -2.48 14.45 1.14
C ASN A 39 -1.97 13.53 2.26
N LYS A 40 -2.59 12.36 2.42
CA LYS A 40 -2.21 11.31 3.38
C LYS A 40 -1.76 10.02 2.68
N LYS A 41 -1.18 10.14 1.48
CA LYS A 41 -0.52 9.01 0.82
C LYS A 41 0.71 8.59 1.62
N ILE A 42 1.03 7.30 1.59
CA ILE A 42 2.16 6.72 2.30
C ILE A 42 3.13 6.14 1.28
N TRP A 43 4.40 6.54 1.34
CA TRP A 43 5.44 6.07 0.44
C TRP A 43 5.98 4.68 0.85
N SER A 44 6.41 3.90 -0.14
CA SER A 44 6.96 2.55 0.06
C SER A 44 8.24 2.53 0.91
N TYR A 45 8.93 3.66 1.04
CA TYR A 45 10.07 3.83 1.93
C TYR A 45 10.18 5.28 2.42
N ASN A 46 10.92 5.50 3.51
CA ASN A 46 11.20 6.83 4.08
C ASN A 46 9.93 7.61 4.46
N ASP A 47 8.91 6.90 4.90
CA ASP A 47 7.66 7.46 5.43
C ASP A 47 7.22 6.66 6.67
N VAL A 48 6.09 7.02 7.26
CA VAL A 48 5.52 6.33 8.42
C VAL A 48 4.18 5.70 8.02
N TYR A 49 4.07 4.38 8.23
CA TYR A 49 2.84 3.64 7.96
C TYR A 49 1.75 3.94 9.00
N ALA A 50 0.52 3.51 8.72
CA ALA A 50 -0.63 3.76 9.59
C ALA A 50 -0.50 3.18 11.01
N ASP A 51 0.35 2.17 11.19
CA ASP A 51 0.67 1.56 12.50
C ASP A 51 1.83 2.27 13.24
N GLY A 52 2.36 3.37 12.68
CA GLY A 52 3.44 4.15 13.26
C GLY A 52 4.86 3.65 12.94
N LYS A 53 5.01 2.55 12.19
CA LYS A 53 6.34 2.05 11.79
C LYS A 53 6.86 2.77 10.55
N VAL A 54 8.19 2.90 10.46
CA VAL A 54 8.83 3.45 9.26
C VAL A 54 8.71 2.47 8.10
N THR A 55 8.28 2.95 6.93
CA THR A 55 8.20 2.14 5.71
C THR A 55 9.60 1.82 5.17
N GLN A 56 9.80 0.56 4.79
CA GLN A 56 11.04 0.04 4.23
C GLN A 56 10.78 -0.45 2.81
N GLY A 57 11.64 -0.04 1.88
CA GLY A 57 11.47 -0.29 0.46
C GLY A 57 11.79 -1.73 0.04
N GLY A 58 11.80 -1.98 -1.27
CA GLY A 58 11.97 -3.31 -1.85
C GLY A 58 13.38 -3.91 -1.81
N PHE A 59 14.37 -3.27 -1.18
CA PHE A 59 15.70 -3.85 -0.98
C PHE A 59 15.72 -4.79 0.23
N ALA A 60 14.75 -5.69 0.26
CA ALA A 60 14.49 -6.69 1.29
C ALA A 60 13.88 -7.92 0.63
N GLU A 61 13.97 -9.08 1.29
CA GLU A 61 13.40 -10.33 0.77
C GLU A 61 11.86 -10.32 0.73
N ALA A 62 11.22 -9.61 1.67
CA ALA A 62 9.77 -9.54 1.78
C ALA A 62 9.28 -8.17 2.28
N THR A 63 8.03 -7.85 1.93
CA THR A 63 7.28 -6.71 2.44
C THR A 63 5.80 -7.07 2.57
N VAL A 64 5.05 -6.32 3.38
CA VAL A 64 3.60 -6.47 3.56
C VAL A 64 2.93 -5.16 3.16
N VAL A 65 1.96 -5.23 2.25
CA VAL A 65 1.26 -4.06 1.72
C VAL A 65 -0.25 -4.25 1.75
N GLU A 66 -0.97 -3.14 1.83
CA GLU A 66 -2.42 -3.12 1.78
C GLU A 66 -2.93 -3.41 0.36
N GLN A 67 -3.95 -4.27 0.23
CA GLN A 67 -4.69 -4.38 -1.02
C GLN A 67 -5.55 -3.13 -1.24
N LYS A 68 -5.60 -2.63 -2.47
CA LYS A 68 -6.58 -1.59 -2.83
C LYS A 68 -7.98 -2.15 -2.74
#